data_AF-A0A150S7N4-F1
#
_entry.id   AF-A0A150S7N4-F1
#
_cell.length_a   1.000
_cell.length_b   1.000
_cell.length_c   1.000
_cell.angle_alpha   90.00
_cell.angle_beta   90.00
_cell.angle_gamma   90.00
#
_symmetry.space_group_name_H-M   'P 1'
#
loop_
_entity.id
_entity.type
_entity.pdbx_description
1 polymer ?
#
loop_
_entity_poly.entity_id
_entity_poly.type
_entity_poly.pdbx_seq_one_letter_code
_entity_poly.pdbx_strand_id
1 'polypeptide(L)'
;LVPAEAYLRSYLRLFGGLAPAEVERRARGDDRSALFDTWGDYLAALGLPDYSLDLPRGTQTNALMMAAFERLGIALCDRALEHDWKAKESVPIEQRLIFAFDRPAQGLDEVAFAPRFDVLHRTFLSYPARLAPPDRERRFLALYQATVARHRAKGAAKSRFSPEEAGWAAVCYGLVRHPEFLLY
;
A
#
# COMPACT_ATOMS: atom_id res chain seq x y z
N LEU A 1 -17.08 13.41 -7.86
CA LEU A 1 -15.79 13.49 -7.16
C LEU A 1 -16.03 13.09 -5.71
N VAL A 2 -15.30 12.11 -5.20
CA VAL A 2 -15.44 11.62 -3.82
C VAL A 2 -14.82 12.66 -2.86
N PRO A 3 -15.46 13.02 -1.74
CA PRO A 3 -14.88 13.94 -0.76
C PRO A 3 -13.57 13.42 -0.14
N ALA A 4 -12.67 14.33 0.21
CA ALA A 4 -11.38 14.02 0.84
C ALA A 4 -11.52 13.18 2.13
N GLU A 5 -12.51 13.49 2.97
CA GLU A 5 -12.77 12.76 4.20
C GLU A 5 -13.24 11.32 3.94
N ALA A 6 -14.00 11.10 2.86
CA ALA A 6 -14.41 9.75 2.44
C ALA A 6 -13.21 8.94 1.94
N TYR A 7 -12.24 9.58 1.28
CA TYR A 7 -10.97 8.96 0.90
C TYR A 7 -10.11 8.56 2.11
N LEU A 8 -9.91 9.49 3.04
CA LEU A 8 -9.13 9.26 4.25
C LEU A 8 -9.74 8.14 5.11
N ARG A 9 -11.07 8.13 5.24
CA ARG A 9 -11.81 7.10 5.99
C ARG A 9 -11.69 5.71 5.36
N SER A 10 -11.67 5.63 4.03
CA SER A 10 -11.46 4.37 3.30
C SER A 10 -10.04 3.84 3.51
N TYR A 11 -9.04 4.73 3.48
CA TYR A 11 -7.66 4.39 3.85
C TYR A 11 -7.52 3.90 5.30
N LEU A 12 -8.15 4.57 6.27
CA LEU A 12 -8.11 4.17 7.68
C LEU A 12 -8.82 2.84 7.93
N ARG A 13 -9.84 2.50 7.12
CA ARG A 13 -10.50 1.19 7.15
C ARG A 13 -9.57 0.04 6.77
N LEU A 14 -8.61 0.26 5.86
CA LEU A 14 -7.62 -0.76 5.49
C LEU A 14 -6.77 -1.20 6.68
N PHE A 15 -6.64 -0.36 7.69
CA PHE A 15 -5.95 -0.66 8.93
C PHE A 15 -6.86 -1.31 9.97
N GLY A 16 -7.92 -2.03 9.56
CA GLY A 16 -8.81 -2.68 10.51
C GLY A 16 -9.54 -1.71 11.45
N GLY A 17 -9.72 -0.44 11.03
CA GLY A 17 -10.39 0.59 11.82
C GLY A 17 -9.53 1.24 12.91
N LEU A 18 -8.20 1.14 12.83
CA LEU A 18 -7.31 1.83 13.76
C LEU A 18 -7.48 3.37 13.67
N ALA A 19 -7.29 4.04 14.80
CA ALA A 19 -7.26 5.50 14.85
C ALA A 19 -6.06 6.05 14.04
N PRO A 20 -6.16 7.23 13.41
CA PRO A 20 -5.07 7.80 12.62
C PRO A 20 -3.71 7.83 13.33
N ALA A 21 -3.67 8.26 14.60
CA ALA A 21 -2.45 8.30 15.40
C ALA A 21 -1.84 6.91 15.67
N GLU A 22 -2.68 5.89 15.77
CA GLU A 22 -2.27 4.49 15.94
C GLU A 22 -1.66 3.95 14.64
N VAL A 23 -2.24 4.31 13.49
CA VAL A 23 -1.68 4.00 12.16
C VAL A 23 -0.35 4.70 11.94
N GLU A 24 -0.24 5.99 12.27
CA GLU A 24 1.00 6.75 12.15
C GLU A 24 2.13 6.10 12.96
N ARG A 25 1.86 5.78 14.22
CA ARG A 25 2.84 5.15 15.11
C ARG A 25 3.35 3.83 14.55
N ARG A 26 2.45 2.99 14.01
CA ARG A 26 2.82 1.69 13.43
C ARG A 26 3.54 1.82 12.09
N ALA A 27 3.10 2.74 11.22
CA ALA A 27 3.68 2.95 9.90
C ALA A 27 5.06 3.63 9.97
N ARG A 28 5.26 4.53 10.94
CA ARG A 28 6.53 5.23 11.16
C ARG A 28 7.59 4.29 11.72
N GLY A 29 7.21 3.39 12.64
CA GLY A 29 8.15 2.56 13.38
C GLY A 29 9.17 3.39 14.17
N ASP A 30 10.19 2.73 14.73
CA ASP A 30 11.29 3.39 15.46
C ASP A 30 12.49 3.76 14.55
N ASP A 31 12.36 3.55 13.24
CA ASP A 31 13.43 3.85 12.31
C ASP A 31 13.43 5.32 11.88
N ARG A 32 14.63 5.90 11.79
CA ARG A 32 14.81 7.32 11.43
C ARG A 32 14.67 7.57 9.92
N SER A 33 14.14 6.62 9.14
CA SER A 33 14.11 6.73 7.67
C SER A 33 12.86 7.40 7.12
N ALA A 34 11.95 7.86 7.99
CA ALA A 34 10.85 8.81 7.73
C ALA A 34 10.28 8.76 6.30
N LEU A 35 9.75 7.60 5.90
CA LEU A 35 9.00 7.48 4.64
C LEU A 35 7.53 7.88 4.80
N PHE A 36 7.07 7.97 6.05
CA PHE A 36 5.72 8.36 6.46
C PHE A 36 5.88 9.50 7.47
N ASP A 37 5.57 10.73 7.05
CA ASP A 37 5.57 11.92 7.92
C ASP A 37 4.34 11.92 8.84
N THR A 38 4.09 13.02 9.57
CA THR A 38 2.88 13.13 10.37
C THR A 38 1.65 13.24 9.46
N TRP A 39 0.50 12.71 9.88
CA TRP A 39 -0.73 12.89 9.12
C TRP A 39 -1.03 14.37 8.84
N GLY A 40 -0.64 15.27 9.75
CA GLY A 40 -0.82 16.72 9.60
C GLY A 40 -0.14 17.29 8.35
N ASP A 41 1.04 16.80 8.01
CA ASP A 41 1.80 17.27 6.84
C ASP A 41 1.10 16.92 5.52
N TYR A 42 0.46 15.74 5.49
CA TYR A 42 -0.37 15.32 4.36
C TYR A 42 -1.70 16.05 4.34
N LEU A 43 -2.43 16.17 5.46
CA LEU A 43 -3.74 16.81 5.52
C LEU A 43 -3.70 18.28 5.08
N ALA A 44 -2.66 19.03 5.47
CA ALA A 44 -2.43 20.39 5.02
C ALA A 44 -2.14 20.45 3.50
N ALA A 45 -1.32 19.54 2.98
CA ALA A 45 -1.04 19.44 1.54
C ALA A 45 -2.27 18.99 0.72
N LEU A 46 -3.20 18.26 1.34
CA LEU A 46 -4.48 17.81 0.77
C LEU A 46 -5.56 18.90 0.76
N GLY A 47 -5.31 20.06 1.39
CA GLY A 47 -6.29 21.15 1.50
C GLY A 47 -7.48 20.82 2.42
N LEU A 48 -7.30 19.85 3.31
CA LEU A 48 -8.24 19.62 4.42
C LEU A 48 -8.03 20.71 5.47
N PRO A 49 -9.11 21.23 6.09
CA PRO A 49 -8.99 22.31 7.06
C PRO A 49 -8.19 21.82 8.27
N ASP A 50 -6.98 22.35 8.42
CA ASP A 50 -6.38 22.48 9.74
C ASP A 50 -7.08 23.67 10.40
N TYR A 51 -7.84 23.42 11.47
CA TYR A 51 -8.57 24.48 12.16
C TYR A 51 -7.64 25.55 12.78
N SER A 52 -6.32 25.34 12.74
CA SER A 52 -5.31 26.34 13.09
C SER A 52 -4.88 27.26 11.94
N LEU A 53 -5.12 26.87 10.67
CA LEU A 53 -4.73 27.61 9.46
C LEU A 53 -5.78 27.42 8.34
N ASP A 54 -6.61 28.44 8.13
CA ASP A 54 -7.64 28.45 7.07
C ASP A 54 -7.00 28.77 5.71
N LEU A 55 -6.62 27.74 4.96
CA LEU A 55 -6.01 27.87 3.63
C LEU A 55 -7.08 27.86 2.53
N PRO A 56 -7.09 28.85 1.61
CA PRO A 56 -8.05 28.89 0.51
C PRO A 56 -7.84 27.70 -0.44
N ARG A 57 -8.92 26.98 -0.75
CA ARG A 57 -8.91 25.82 -1.65
C ARG A 57 -8.51 26.24 -3.07
N GLY A 58 -7.28 25.95 -3.47
CA GLY A 58 -6.79 26.18 -4.83
C GLY A 58 -7.45 25.24 -5.85
N THR A 59 -7.64 25.72 -7.07
CA THR A 59 -7.98 24.86 -8.23
C THR A 59 -6.90 23.79 -8.39
N GLN A 60 -7.28 22.53 -8.65
CA GLN A 60 -6.43 21.31 -8.71
C GLN A 60 -6.15 20.57 -7.38
N THR A 61 -6.78 20.94 -6.26
CA THR A 61 -6.69 20.19 -4.99
C THR A 61 -6.92 18.69 -5.17
N ASN A 62 -7.86 18.29 -6.01
CA ASN A 62 -8.15 16.86 -6.26
C ASN A 62 -6.98 16.09 -6.88
N ALA A 63 -6.21 16.68 -7.81
CA ALA A 63 -5.10 15.98 -8.47
C ALA A 63 -3.89 15.86 -7.52
N LEU A 64 -3.60 16.93 -6.78
CA LEU A 64 -2.63 16.92 -5.68
C LEU A 64 -3.02 15.90 -4.60
N MET A 65 -4.32 15.81 -4.29
CA MET A 65 -4.83 14.83 -3.35
C MET A 65 -4.62 13.40 -3.82
N MET A 66 -5.03 13.09 -5.06
CA MET A 66 -4.82 11.77 -5.65
C MET A 66 -3.35 11.37 -5.65
N ALA A 67 -2.45 12.28 -6.02
CA ALA A 67 -1.01 12.05 -6.03
C ALA A 67 -0.44 11.87 -4.62
N ALA A 68 -0.92 12.65 -3.63
CA ALA A 68 -0.50 12.52 -2.24
C ALA A 68 -0.99 11.19 -1.62
N PHE A 69 -2.23 10.79 -1.86
CA PHE A 69 -2.77 9.51 -1.42
C PHE A 69 -2.06 8.33 -2.09
N GLU A 70 -1.76 8.41 -3.38
CA GLU A 70 -0.98 7.38 -4.05
C GLU A 70 0.40 7.22 -3.43
N ARG A 71 1.12 8.32 -3.18
CA ARG A 71 2.44 8.30 -2.51
C ARG A 71 2.34 7.74 -1.10
N LEU A 72 1.30 8.11 -0.36
CA LEU A 72 1.04 7.61 0.97
C LEU A 72 0.81 6.09 0.96
N GLY A 73 -0.07 5.59 0.08
CA GLY A 73 -0.35 4.17 -0.06
C GLY A 73 0.89 3.37 -0.45
N ILE A 74 1.74 3.91 -1.33
CA ILE A 74 3.03 3.31 -1.69
C ILE A 74 3.96 3.25 -0.47
N ALA A 75 4.11 4.35 0.28
CA ALA A 75 4.92 4.36 1.49
C ALA A 75 4.41 3.35 2.53
N LEU A 76 3.09 3.22 2.66
CA LEU A 76 2.46 2.25 3.54
C LEU A 76 2.70 0.79 3.11
N CYS A 77 2.63 0.50 1.82
CA CYS A 77 2.99 -0.81 1.28
C CYS A 77 4.44 -1.18 1.63
N ASP A 78 5.37 -0.22 1.52
CA ASP A 78 6.77 -0.41 1.87
C ASP A 78 6.95 -0.69 3.36
N ARG A 79 6.33 0.14 4.19
CA ARG A 79 6.41 0.01 5.64
C ARG A 79 5.77 -1.26 6.15
N ALA A 80 4.63 -1.66 5.58
CA ALA A 80 4.01 -2.93 5.91
C ALA A 80 4.93 -4.10 5.59
N LEU A 81 5.63 -4.09 4.44
CA LEU A 81 6.58 -5.14 4.11
C LEU A 81 7.78 -5.15 5.07
N GLU A 82 8.35 -3.99 5.39
CA GLU A 82 9.47 -3.90 6.35
C GLU A 82 9.06 -4.37 7.74
N HIS A 83 7.93 -3.90 8.25
CA HIS A 83 7.41 -4.30 9.56
C HIS A 83 7.01 -5.78 9.58
N ASP A 84 6.21 -6.24 8.62
CA ASP A 84 5.59 -7.55 8.69
C ASP A 84 6.55 -8.69 8.30
N TRP A 85 7.49 -8.43 7.38
CA TRP A 85 8.38 -9.46 6.83
C TRP A 85 9.85 -9.29 7.18
N LYS A 86 10.29 -8.10 7.63
CA LYS A 86 11.69 -7.86 8.02
C LYS A 86 11.87 -7.54 9.49
N ALA A 87 10.80 -7.50 10.28
CA ALA A 87 10.95 -7.40 11.72
C ALA A 87 11.84 -8.53 12.24
N LYS A 88 12.65 -8.19 13.25
CA LYS A 88 13.55 -9.14 13.92
C LYS A 88 12.78 -10.30 14.54
N GLU A 89 11.55 -10.02 14.97
CA GLU A 89 10.55 -11.00 15.38
C GLU A 89 9.48 -11.06 14.30
N SER A 90 9.13 -12.27 13.85
CA SER A 90 8.11 -12.45 12.81
C SER A 90 6.75 -11.97 13.31
N VAL A 91 6.18 -10.96 12.65
CA VAL A 91 4.80 -10.51 12.92
C VAL A 91 3.83 -11.62 12.48
N PRO A 92 2.96 -12.15 13.35
CA PRO A 92 1.98 -13.17 12.97
C PRO A 92 1.00 -12.65 11.91
N ILE A 93 0.56 -13.51 10.99
CA ILE A 93 -0.28 -13.11 9.84
C ILE A 93 -1.56 -12.42 10.29
N GLU A 94 -2.19 -12.92 11.34
CA GLU A 94 -3.44 -12.38 11.90
C GLU A 94 -3.29 -10.96 12.48
N GLN A 95 -2.07 -10.50 12.68
CA GLN A 95 -1.75 -9.16 13.16
C GLN A 95 -1.33 -8.20 12.03
N ARG A 96 -1.13 -8.73 10.82
CA ARG A 96 -0.79 -7.96 9.63
C ARG A 96 -2.06 -7.38 9.02
N LEU A 97 -2.03 -6.10 8.66
CA LEU A 97 -3.20 -5.38 8.14
C LEU A 97 -3.12 -5.18 6.62
N ILE A 98 -2.00 -4.63 6.14
CA ILE A 98 -1.81 -4.33 4.72
C ILE A 98 -1.29 -5.55 3.98
N PHE A 99 -0.19 -6.13 4.45
CA PHE A 99 0.56 -7.15 3.72
C PHE A 99 0.24 -8.56 4.20
N ALA A 100 -1.00 -8.82 4.64
CA ALA A 100 -1.46 -9.93 5.48
C ALA A 100 -1.33 -11.36 4.91
N PHE A 101 -0.27 -11.66 4.17
CA PHE A 101 0.00 -12.93 3.52
C PHE A 101 1.43 -13.40 3.82
N ASP A 102 1.67 -14.69 3.59
CA ASP A 102 2.95 -15.34 3.87
C ASP A 102 3.96 -15.21 2.75
N ARG A 103 5.22 -15.07 3.17
CA ARG A 103 6.38 -15.05 2.28
C ARG A 103 6.55 -16.42 1.59
N PRO A 104 6.60 -16.47 0.25
CA PRO A 104 6.95 -17.71 -0.45
C PRO A 104 8.43 -18.05 -0.25
N ALA A 105 8.74 -19.33 -0.02
CA ALA A 105 10.11 -19.79 0.21
C ALA A 105 10.99 -19.70 -1.07
N GLN A 106 10.42 -19.94 -2.25
CA GLN A 106 11.06 -19.83 -3.56
C GLN A 106 10.03 -19.41 -4.62
N GLY A 107 10.49 -19.18 -5.85
CA GLY A 107 9.76 -18.59 -6.98
C GLY A 107 8.26 -18.91 -7.03
N LEU A 108 7.50 -17.89 -7.39
CA LEU A 108 6.04 -17.91 -7.27
C LEU A 108 5.41 -18.18 -8.64
N ASP A 109 4.81 -19.37 -8.78
CA ASP A 109 3.95 -19.72 -9.91
C ASP A 109 2.51 -19.22 -9.69
N GLU A 110 1.65 -19.40 -10.68
CA GLU A 110 0.26 -18.93 -10.63
C GLU A 110 -0.51 -19.58 -9.47
N VAL A 111 -0.30 -20.87 -9.22
CA VAL A 111 -0.95 -21.63 -8.14
C VAL A 111 -0.56 -21.08 -6.77
N ALA A 112 0.71 -20.73 -6.57
CA ALA A 112 1.19 -20.15 -5.33
C ALA A 112 0.83 -18.66 -5.19
N PHE A 113 0.68 -17.94 -6.30
CA PHE A 113 0.34 -16.51 -6.30
C PHE A 113 -1.13 -16.25 -5.95
N ALA A 114 -2.05 -16.99 -6.58
CA ALA A 114 -3.49 -16.80 -6.48
C ALA A 114 -4.02 -16.59 -5.05
N PRO A 115 -3.79 -17.51 -4.09
CA PRO A 115 -4.31 -17.37 -2.74
C PRO A 115 -3.70 -16.19 -1.98
N ARG A 116 -2.44 -15.82 -2.27
CA ARG A 116 -1.75 -14.68 -1.63
C ARG A 116 -2.25 -13.35 -2.18
N PHE A 117 -2.48 -13.30 -3.48
CA PHE A 117 -3.09 -12.15 -4.14
C PHE A 117 -4.52 -11.91 -3.66
N ASP A 118 -5.33 -12.97 -3.47
CA ASP A 118 -6.70 -12.86 -2.96
C ASP A 118 -6.77 -12.16 -1.60
N VAL A 119 -5.80 -12.40 -0.71
CA VAL A 119 -5.71 -11.71 0.59
C VAL A 119 -5.53 -10.21 0.40
N LEU A 120 -4.50 -9.79 -0.38
CA LEU A 120 -4.27 -8.38 -0.66
C LEU A 120 -5.46 -7.74 -1.39
N HIS A 121 -6.03 -8.44 -2.35
CA HIS A 121 -7.17 -7.96 -3.12
C HIS A 121 -8.37 -7.68 -2.22
N ARG A 122 -8.65 -8.55 -1.24
CA ARG A 122 -9.70 -8.31 -0.24
C ARG A 122 -9.36 -7.16 0.69
N THR A 123 -8.11 -7.03 1.12
CA THR A 123 -7.67 -5.91 1.95
C THR A 123 -7.95 -4.58 1.25
N PHE A 124 -7.52 -4.43 0.00
CA PHE A 124 -7.64 -3.17 -0.73
C PHE A 124 -9.04 -2.93 -1.32
N LEU A 125 -9.65 -3.95 -1.91
CA LEU A 125 -10.88 -3.80 -2.70
C LEU A 125 -12.11 -4.37 -1.99
N SER A 126 -11.97 -4.91 -0.78
CA SER A 126 -13.08 -5.43 0.05
C SER A 126 -13.86 -6.62 -0.54
N TYR A 127 -13.36 -7.25 -1.60
CA TYR A 127 -13.98 -8.46 -2.17
C TYR A 127 -12.94 -9.45 -2.72
N PRO A 128 -13.29 -10.74 -2.90
CA PRO A 128 -12.37 -11.77 -3.41
C PRO A 128 -11.94 -11.56 -4.87
N ALA A 129 -10.67 -11.82 -5.20
CA ALA A 129 -10.10 -11.69 -6.53
C ALA A 129 -10.85 -12.50 -7.60
N ARG A 130 -11.43 -13.66 -7.24
CA ARG A 130 -12.23 -14.49 -8.15
C ARG A 130 -13.50 -13.83 -8.71
N LEU A 131 -13.98 -12.75 -8.07
CA LEU A 131 -15.14 -11.98 -8.54
C LEU A 131 -14.72 -10.78 -9.41
N ALA A 132 -13.42 -10.50 -9.50
CA ALA A 132 -12.92 -9.42 -10.33
C ALA A 132 -13.10 -9.74 -11.83
N PRO A 133 -13.03 -8.72 -12.72
CA PRO A 133 -12.93 -8.94 -14.15
C PRO A 133 -11.86 -9.99 -14.49
N PRO A 134 -12.08 -10.81 -15.52
CA PRO A 134 -11.13 -11.82 -15.96
C PRO A 134 -9.72 -11.25 -16.11
N ASP A 135 -8.72 -12.08 -15.84
CA ASP A 135 -7.28 -11.79 -16.00
C ASP A 135 -6.65 -10.86 -14.95
N ARG A 136 -7.40 -10.37 -13.96
CA ARG A 136 -6.81 -9.53 -12.91
C ARG A 136 -5.62 -10.20 -12.24
N GLU A 137 -5.82 -11.42 -11.74
CA GLU A 137 -4.77 -12.19 -11.08
C GLU A 137 -3.55 -12.38 -11.98
N ARG A 138 -3.76 -12.82 -13.22
CA ARG A 138 -2.70 -13.00 -14.23
C ARG A 138 -1.92 -11.72 -14.53
N ARG A 139 -2.58 -10.55 -14.59
CA ARG A 139 -1.92 -9.25 -14.78
C ARG A 139 -1.05 -8.88 -13.58
N PHE A 140 -1.54 -9.10 -12.37
CA PHE A 140 -0.78 -8.83 -11.15
C PHE A 140 0.38 -9.83 -10.95
N LEU A 141 0.22 -11.09 -11.35
CA LEU A 141 1.31 -12.06 -11.41
C LEU A 141 2.39 -11.62 -12.41
N ALA A 142 2.00 -11.16 -13.60
CA ALA A 142 2.94 -10.63 -14.58
C ALA A 142 3.69 -9.39 -14.06
N LEU A 143 3.01 -8.50 -13.33
CA LEU A 143 3.64 -7.36 -12.66
C LEU A 143 4.67 -7.81 -11.61
N TYR A 144 4.32 -8.79 -10.78
CA TYR A 144 5.23 -9.39 -9.80
C TYR A 144 6.49 -9.93 -10.49
N GLN A 145 6.31 -10.82 -11.46
CA GLN A 145 7.41 -11.49 -12.17
C GLN A 145 8.30 -10.50 -12.92
N ALA A 146 7.71 -9.52 -13.60
CA ALA A 146 8.47 -8.47 -14.30
C ALA A 146 9.29 -7.62 -13.34
N THR A 147 8.77 -7.34 -12.14
CA THR A 147 9.49 -6.59 -11.11
C THR A 147 10.66 -7.40 -10.56
N VAL A 148 10.43 -8.67 -10.21
CA VAL A 148 11.50 -9.58 -9.76
C VAL A 148 12.61 -9.69 -10.81
N ALA A 149 12.24 -9.85 -12.08
CA ALA A 149 13.20 -9.97 -13.18
C ALA A 149 14.06 -8.70 -13.34
N ARG A 150 13.45 -7.51 -13.29
CA ARG A 150 14.18 -6.22 -13.35
C ARG A 150 15.12 -6.03 -12.16
N HIS A 151 14.68 -6.44 -10.97
CA HIS A 151 15.47 -6.31 -9.75
C HIS A 151 16.70 -7.24 -9.75
N ARG A 152 16.57 -8.43 -10.33
CA ARG A 152 17.68 -9.38 -10.52
C ARG A 152 18.60 -9.04 -11.69
N ALA A 153 18.25 -8.08 -12.55
CA ALA A 153 19.03 -7.75 -13.73
C ALA A 153 20.42 -7.24 -13.36
N LYS A 154 21.43 -7.59 -14.17
CA LYS A 154 22.80 -7.11 -13.96
C LYS A 154 22.83 -5.58 -14.07
N GLY A 155 23.35 -4.92 -13.04
CA GLY A 155 23.40 -3.45 -12.97
C GLY A 155 22.13 -2.79 -12.44
N ALA A 156 21.16 -3.57 -11.93
CA ALA A 156 20.01 -3.01 -11.22
C ALA A 156 20.45 -2.12 -10.05
N ALA A 157 19.71 -1.03 -9.83
CA ALA A 157 19.96 -0.13 -8.72
C ALA A 157 19.83 -0.88 -7.38
N LYS A 158 20.73 -0.58 -6.43
CA LYS A 158 20.64 -1.14 -5.09
C LYS A 158 19.31 -0.73 -4.46
N SER A 159 18.61 -1.72 -3.93
CA SER A 159 17.35 -1.53 -3.21
C SER A 159 17.48 -2.15 -1.82
N ARG A 160 16.75 -1.60 -0.87
CA ARG A 160 16.57 -2.21 0.45
C ARG A 160 15.74 -3.49 0.40
N PHE A 161 14.94 -3.70 -0.65
CA PHE A 161 14.13 -4.90 -0.85
C PHE A 161 14.93 -5.98 -1.59
N SER A 162 14.75 -7.24 -1.18
CA SER A 162 15.06 -8.38 -2.04
C SER A 162 14.15 -8.39 -3.28
N PRO A 163 14.50 -9.13 -4.34
CA PRO A 163 13.68 -9.16 -5.55
C PRO A 163 12.22 -9.56 -5.32
N GLU A 164 11.96 -10.55 -4.46
CA GLU A 164 10.62 -11.04 -4.16
C GLU A 164 9.82 -10.03 -3.34
N GLU A 165 10.49 -9.36 -2.40
CA GLU A 165 9.91 -8.25 -1.63
C GLU A 165 9.52 -7.11 -2.55
N ALA A 166 10.41 -6.71 -3.48
CA ALA A 166 10.11 -5.67 -4.45
C ALA A 166 8.93 -6.06 -5.37
N GLY A 167 8.85 -7.33 -5.76
CA GLY A 167 7.73 -7.85 -6.54
C GLY A 167 6.39 -7.68 -5.83
N TRP A 168 6.33 -8.02 -4.54
CA TRP A 168 5.11 -7.88 -3.75
C TRP A 168 4.79 -6.43 -3.39
N ALA A 169 5.79 -5.61 -3.11
CA ALA A 169 5.61 -4.16 -2.96
C ALA A 169 4.97 -3.57 -4.23
N ALA A 170 5.43 -3.97 -5.42
CA ALA A 170 4.84 -3.54 -6.69
C ALA A 170 3.39 -3.99 -6.88
N VAL A 171 3.03 -5.22 -6.45
CA VAL A 171 1.64 -5.69 -6.45
C VAL A 171 0.77 -4.81 -5.54
N CYS A 172 1.25 -4.52 -4.33
CA CYS A 172 0.57 -3.63 -3.38
C CYS A 172 0.38 -2.22 -3.97
N TYR A 173 1.41 -1.64 -4.60
CA TYR A 173 1.29 -0.35 -5.28
C TYR A 173 0.26 -0.39 -6.42
N GLY A 174 0.21 -1.49 -7.17
CA GLY A 174 -0.76 -1.67 -8.24
C GLY A 174 -2.20 -1.70 -7.72
N LEU A 175 -2.43 -2.24 -6.52
CA LEU A 175 -3.73 -2.21 -5.85
C LEU A 175 -4.07 -0.82 -5.31
N VAL A 176 -3.11 -0.11 -4.70
CA VAL A 176 -3.25 1.30 -4.28
C VAL A 176 -3.63 2.21 -5.44
N ARG A 177 -3.08 1.95 -6.63
CA ARG A 177 -3.35 2.70 -7.87
C ARG A 177 -4.58 2.20 -8.61
N HIS A 178 -5.22 1.13 -8.15
CA HIS A 178 -6.30 0.50 -8.89
C HIS A 178 -7.54 1.42 -8.90
N PRO A 179 -8.22 1.65 -10.04
CA PRO A 179 -9.36 2.56 -10.09
C PRO A 179 -10.49 2.18 -9.13
N GLU A 180 -10.71 0.88 -8.89
CA GLU A 180 -11.73 0.41 -7.93
C GLU A 180 -11.38 0.69 -6.48
N PHE A 181 -10.10 0.86 -6.15
CA PHE A 181 -9.68 1.22 -4.79
C PHE A 181 -10.28 2.58 -4.36
N LEU A 182 -10.57 3.43 -5.33
CA LEU A 182 -11.10 4.77 -5.13
C LEU A 182 -12.63 4.80 -4.99
N LEU A 183 -13.27 3.63 -5.18
CA LEU A 183 -14.72 3.47 -5.16
C LEU A 183 -15.25 2.83 -3.87
N TYR A 184 -14.36 2.35 -2.99
CA TYR A 184 -14.67 1.65 -1.73
C TYR A 184 -13.94 2.28 -0.54
#